data_AF-A0A6P0JY81-F1
#
_entry.id   AF-A0A6P0JY81-F1
#
_cell.length_a   1.000
_cell.length_b   1.000
_cell.length_c   1.000
_cell.angle_alpha   90.00
_cell.angle_beta   90.00
_cell.angle_gamma   90.00
#
_symmetry.space_group_name_H-M   'P 1'
#
loop_
_entity.id
_entity.type
_entity.pdbx_description
1 polymer ?
#
loop_
_entity_poly.entity_id
_entity_poly.type
_entity_poly.pdbx_seq_one_letter_code
_entity_poly.pdbx_strand_id
1 'polypeptide(L)'
;MMSGSSQYLVWQSFEQRLDWFQLVEGEYQPLLPDSEGIIQSQVFPGLWLAVEALLHNQMSQVLAVLQAGMNAPEYTAFWEELDR
;
A
#
# COMPACT_ATOMS: atom_id res chain seq x y z
N MET A 1 13.53 -17.70 7.01
CA MET A 1 14.39 -16.50 6.91
C MET A 1 13.51 -15.39 6.39
N MET A 2 13.16 -14.42 7.23
CA MET A 2 12.28 -13.31 6.85
C MET A 2 13.13 -12.32 6.04
N SER A 3 13.19 -12.51 4.73
CA SER A 3 13.77 -11.51 3.82
C SER A 3 12.93 -10.25 3.97
N GLY A 4 13.49 -9.24 4.63
CA GLY A 4 12.87 -7.93 4.77
C GLY A 4 12.69 -7.28 3.41
N SER A 5 11.54 -7.48 2.80
CA SER A 5 11.07 -6.71 1.66
C SER A 5 10.93 -5.26 2.11
N SER A 6 11.87 -4.42 1.72
CA SER A 6 11.82 -2.99 1.97
C SER A 6 10.88 -2.33 0.97
N GLN A 7 10.00 -1.46 1.43
CA GLN A 7 9.19 -0.62 0.56
C GLN A 7 9.60 0.84 0.72
N TYR A 8 9.51 1.59 -0.38
CA TYR A 8 9.83 3.01 -0.42
C TYR A 8 8.74 3.78 -1.17
N LEU A 9 8.31 4.89 -0.60
CA LEU A 9 7.25 5.74 -1.15
C LEU A 9 7.81 7.14 -1.41
N VAL A 10 7.64 7.60 -2.65
CA VAL A 10 8.01 8.94 -3.11
C VAL A 10 6.74 9.72 -3.33
N TRP A 11 6.58 10.79 -2.56
CA TRP A 11 5.54 11.78 -2.80
C TRP A 11 6.14 13.01 -3.48
N GLN A 12 5.77 13.22 -4.74
CA GLN A 12 6.13 14.41 -5.51
C GLN A 12 4.96 15.39 -5.49
N SER A 13 4.84 16.18 -4.42
CA SER A 13 3.69 17.09 -4.22
C SER A 13 3.52 18.12 -5.35
N PHE A 14 4.63 18.57 -5.96
CA PHE A 14 4.60 19.51 -7.09
C PHE A 14 4.10 18.88 -8.39
N GLU A 15 4.47 17.63 -8.67
CA GLU A 15 4.05 16.92 -9.88
C GLU A 15 2.71 16.18 -9.72
N GLN A 16 2.07 16.31 -8.54
CA GLN A 16 0.91 15.51 -8.16
C GLN A 16 1.10 14.02 -8.50
N ARG A 17 2.24 13.48 -8.07
CA ARG A 17 2.61 12.09 -8.36
C ARG A 17 3.01 11.36 -7.09
N LEU A 18 2.55 10.12 -6.97
CA LEU A 18 2.91 9.18 -5.93
C LEU A 18 3.55 7.97 -6.60
N ASP A 19 4.82 7.73 -6.33
CA ASP A 19 5.51 6.53 -6.79
C ASP A 19 5.81 5.64 -5.59
N TRP A 20 5.33 4.41 -5.62
CA TRP A 20 5.59 3.44 -4.56
C TRP A 20 6.37 2.28 -5.16
N PHE A 21 7.49 1.92 -4.53
CA PHE A 21 8.34 0.83 -4.93
C PHE A 21 8.45 -0.23 -3.84
N GLN A 22 8.55 -1.48 -4.26
CA GLN A 22 8.94 -2.61 -3.42
C GLN A 22 10.31 -3.12 -3.85
N LEU A 23 11.14 -3.49 -2.88
CA LEU A 23 12.41 -4.14 -3.11
C LEU A 23 12.20 -5.65 -3.06
N VAL A 24 12.24 -6.30 -4.23
CA VAL A 24 12.09 -7.75 -4.38
C VAL A 24 13.39 -8.28 -4.94
N GLU A 25 14.04 -9.17 -4.21
CA GLU A 25 15.32 -9.81 -4.62
C GLU A 25 16.43 -8.80 -5.00
N GLY A 26 16.41 -7.59 -4.43
CA GLY A 26 17.38 -6.54 -4.71
C GLY A 26 17.00 -5.60 -5.86
N GLU A 27 15.85 -5.81 -6.49
CA GLU A 27 15.32 -4.94 -7.55
C GLU A 27 14.15 -4.09 -7.07
N TYR A 28 14.14 -2.81 -7.45
CA TYR A 28 13.02 -1.91 -7.17
C TYR A 28 11.94 -2.11 -8.23
N GLN A 29 10.81 -2.67 -7.81
CA GLN A 29 9.64 -2.84 -8.67
C GLN A 29 8.57 -1.82 -8.29
N PRO A 30 8.01 -1.07 -9.26
CA PRO A 30 6.92 -0.14 -8.98
C PRO A 30 5.64 -0.91 -8.61
N LEU A 31 4.97 -0.45 -7.57
CA LEU A 31 3.63 -0.84 -7.22
C LEU A 31 2.67 0.08 -7.97
N LEU A 32 1.91 -0.52 -8.88
CA LEU A 32 0.91 0.18 -9.67
C LEU A 32 -0.43 0.17 -8.94
N PRO A 33 -1.22 1.26 -9.04
CA PRO A 33 -2.58 1.26 -8.55
C PRO A 33 -3.44 0.27 -9.32
N ASP A 34 -4.44 -0.28 -8.65
CA ASP A 34 -5.48 -1.09 -9.28
C ASP A 34 -6.46 -0.24 -10.11
N SER A 35 -7.53 -0.88 -10.60
CA SER A 35 -8.59 -0.21 -11.37
C SER A 35 -9.35 0.86 -10.59
N GLU A 36 -9.28 0.85 -9.25
CA GLU A 36 -9.89 1.86 -8.38
C GLU A 36 -8.90 2.97 -8.00
N GLY A 37 -7.67 2.93 -8.52
CA GLY A 37 -6.64 3.91 -8.20
C GLY A 37 -5.98 3.67 -6.84
N ILE A 38 -6.08 2.45 -6.29
CA ILE A 38 -5.58 2.10 -4.96
C ILE A 38 -4.29 1.29 -5.09
N ILE A 39 -3.24 1.70 -4.39
CA ILE A 39 -2.02 0.91 -4.24
C ILE A 39 -2.08 0.16 -2.91
N GLN A 40 -1.85 -1.15 -2.96
CA GLN A 40 -1.85 -2.03 -1.80
C GLN A 40 -0.42 -2.40 -1.42
N SER A 41 -0.08 -2.28 -0.14
CA SER A 41 1.23 -2.71 0.34
C SER A 41 1.31 -4.23 0.43
N GLN A 42 2.35 -4.79 -0.21
CA GLN A 42 2.72 -6.21 -0.07
C GLN A 42 3.41 -6.56 1.26
N VAL A 43 3.88 -5.56 2.02
CA VAL A 43 4.65 -5.75 3.27
C VAL A 43 3.78 -5.49 4.49
N PHE A 44 2.85 -4.56 4.37
CA PHE A 44 1.89 -4.20 5.40
C PHE A 44 0.49 -4.58 4.92
N PRO A 45 0.04 -5.82 5.15
CA PRO A 45 -1.30 -6.24 4.75
C PRO A 45 -2.35 -5.30 5.38
N GLY A 46 -3.28 -4.83 4.55
CA GLY A 46 -4.29 -3.84 4.91
C GLY A 46 -3.88 -2.37 4.78
N LEU A 47 -2.60 -2.07 4.50
CA LEU A 47 -2.17 -0.72 4.14
C LEU A 47 -2.49 -0.45 2.67
N TRP A 48 -3.64 0.16 2.43
CA TRP A 48 -4.12 0.57 1.12
C TRP A 48 -4.13 2.09 1.00
N LEU A 49 -3.59 2.62 -0.10
CA LEU A 49 -3.52 4.06 -0.36
C LEU A 49 -4.23 4.40 -1.68
N ALA A 50 -5.28 5.22 -1.60
CA ALA A 50 -5.92 5.80 -2.77
C ALA A 50 -5.07 6.95 -3.32
N VAL A 51 -4.46 6.72 -4.49
CA VAL A 51 -3.46 7.63 -5.09
C VAL A 51 -4.10 8.99 -5.38
N GLU A 52 -5.22 9.01 -6.09
CA GLU A 52 -5.89 10.28 -6.43
C GLU A 52 -6.33 11.05 -5.19
N ALA A 53 -6.87 10.36 -4.18
CA ALA A 53 -7.28 11.00 -2.94
C ALA A 53 -6.08 11.62 -2.19
N LEU A 54 -4.94 10.93 -2.17
CA LEU A 54 -3.69 11.46 -1.60
C LEU A 54 -3.22 12.72 -2.33
N LEU A 55 -3.23 12.68 -3.67
CA LEU A 55 -2.78 13.78 -4.53
C LEU A 55 -3.70 15.01 -4.44
N HIS A 56 -4.99 14.81 -4.20
CA HIS A 56 -5.97 15.87 -4.00
C HIS A 56 -6.17 16.24 -2.54
N ASN A 57 -5.33 15.74 -1.63
CA ASN A 57 -5.38 15.99 -0.19
C ASN A 57 -6.74 15.60 0.47
N GLN A 58 -7.43 14.63 -0.11
CA GLN A 58 -8.72 14.10 0.36
C GLN A 58 -8.52 13.04 1.44
N MET A 59 -7.98 13.45 2.59
CA MET A 59 -7.58 12.53 3.67
C MET A 59 -8.72 11.66 4.19
N SER A 60 -9.97 12.14 4.17
CA SER A 60 -11.13 11.33 4.56
C SER A 60 -11.29 10.07 3.69
N GLN A 61 -11.03 10.18 2.38
CA GLN A 61 -11.13 9.05 1.46
C GLN A 61 -9.91 8.13 1.58
N VAL A 62 -8.72 8.69 1.80
CA VAL A 62 -7.51 7.91 2.12
C VAL A 62 -7.73 7.05 3.36
N LEU A 63 -8.28 7.64 4.43
CA LEU A 63 -8.59 6.93 5.67
C LEU A 63 -9.69 5.88 5.50
N ALA A 64 -10.70 6.15 4.67
CA ALA A 64 -11.76 5.17 4.37
C ALA A 64 -11.20 3.94 3.64
N VAL A 65 -10.32 4.15 2.65
CA VAL A 65 -9.66 3.05 1.92
C VAL A 65 -8.70 2.28 2.83
N LEU A 66 -7.94 2.96 3.68
CA LEU A 66 -7.11 2.32 4.69
C LEU A 66 -7.94 1.44 5.62
N GLN A 67 -9.10 1.94 6.08
CA GLN A 67 -10.00 1.19 6.94
C GLN A 67 -10.67 0.02 6.22
N ALA A 68 -10.96 0.14 4.92
CA ALA A 68 -11.42 -0.98 4.11
C ALA A 68 -10.36 -2.08 4.02
N GLY A 69 -9.09 -1.72 3.79
CA GLY A 69 -7.98 -2.67 3.73
C GLY A 69 -7.71 -3.41 5.04
N MET A 70 -7.80 -2.70 6.17
CA MET A 70 -7.67 -3.34 7.50
C MET A 70 -8.83 -4.28 7.85
N ASN A 71 -10.02 -4.05 7.26
CA ASN A 71 -11.19 -4.91 7.46
C ASN A 71 -11.31 -6.01 6.39
N ALA A 72 -10.42 -6.03 5.40
CA ALA A 72 -10.44 -7.00 4.32
C ALA A 72 -10.02 -8.39 4.85
N PRO A 73 -10.59 -9.48 4.30
CA PRO A 73 -10.34 -10.84 4.78
C PRO A 73 -8.86 -11.24 4.68
N GLU A 74 -8.05 -10.60 3.81
CA GLU A 74 -6.60 -10.84 3.77
C GLU A 74 -5.91 -10.42 5.07
N TYR A 75 -6.41 -9.40 5.79
CA TYR A 75 -5.90 -9.01 7.10
C TYR A 75 -6.20 -10.06 8.16
N THR A 76 -7.40 -10.67 8.13
CA THR A 76 -7.76 -11.75 9.06
C THR A 76 -6.97 -13.03 8.78
N ALA A 77 -6.76 -13.37 7.50
CA ALA A 77 -5.94 -14.51 7.08
C ALA A 77 -4.46 -14.34 7.46
N PHE A 78 -3.91 -13.12 7.39
CA PHE A 78 -2.55 -12.84 7.84
C PHE A 78 -2.34 -13.12 9.34
N TRP A 79 -3.35 -12.84 10.18
CA TRP A 79 -3.27 -13.16 11.61
C TRP A 79 -3.39 -14.65 11.91
N GLU A 80 -4.18 -15.40 11.14
CA GLU A 80 -4.27 -16.87 11.29
C GLU A 80 -2.96 -17.59 10.92
N GLU A 81 -2.18 -17.04 9.98
CA GLU A 81 -0.87 -17.60 9.61
C GLU A 81 0.25 -17.26 10.61
N LEU A 82 0.10 -16.17 11.38
CA LEU A 82 1.09 -15.76 12.38
C LEU A 82 0.96 -16.53 13.72
N ASP A 83 -0.19 -17.13 14.01
CA ASP A 83 -0.50 -17.83 15.28
C ASP A 83 -0.19 -19.34 15.24
N ARG A 84 0.54 -19.84 14.23
CA ARG A 84 0.85 -21.27 14.03
C ARG A 84 2.31 -21.65 14.22
#